data_AF-A0A349BCD4-F1
#
_entry.id   AF-A0A349BCD4-F1
#
_cell.length_a   1.000
_cell.length_b   1.000
_cell.length_c   1.000
_cell.angle_alpha   90.00
_cell.angle_beta   90.00
_cell.angle_gamma   90.00
#
_symmetry.space_group_name_H-M   'P 1'
#
loop_
_entity.id
_entity.type
_entity.pdbx_description
1 polymer ?
#
loop_
_entity_poly.entity_id
_entity_poly.type
_entity_poly.pdbx_seq_one_letter_code
_entity_poly.pdbx_strand_id
1 'polypeptide(L)' 'MVGLIRDRLGGDGIVVGDRADTDGRFATALGYRFALVFSGVTTEADLPVEPEPWLVADDLLEVVRRTLA' A
#
# COMPACT_ATOMS: atom_id res chain seq x y z
N MET A 1 -9.38 0.54 14.37
CA MET A 1 -8.51 -0.36 13.58
C MET A 1 -7.06 0.09 13.59
N VAL A 2 -6.73 1.34 13.24
CA VAL A 2 -5.35 1.90 13.26
C VAL A 2 -4.61 1.63 14.58
N GLY A 3 -5.22 1.97 15.73
CA GLY A 3 -4.60 1.74 17.05
C GLY A 3 -4.22 0.27 17.30
N LEU A 4 -5.15 -0.65 17.04
CA LEU A 4 -4.90 -2.09 17.17
C LEU A 4 -3.72 -2.58 16.33
N ILE A 5 -3.60 -2.11 15.08
CA ILE A 5 -2.50 -2.51 14.20
C ILE A 5 -1.17 -1.94 14.71
N ARG A 6 -1.15 -0.65 15.08
CA ARG A 6 0.06 -0.02 15.63
C ARG A 6 0.52 -0.69 16.92
N ASP A 7 -0.41 -1.04 17.81
CA ASP A 7 -0.11 -1.76 19.06
C ASP A 7 0.48 -3.15 18.78
N ARG A 8 0.10 -3.78 17.66
CA ARG A 8 0.49 -5.16 17.35
C ARG A 8 1.72 -5.30 16.47
N LEU A 9 1.92 -4.37 15.53
CA LEU A 9 2.94 -4.41 14.47
C LEU A 9 3.95 -3.24 14.55
N GLY A 10 3.68 -2.22 15.37
CA GLY A 10 4.58 -1.07 15.56
C GLY A 10 4.28 0.11 14.62
N GLY A 11 5.24 1.03 14.54
CA GLY A 11 5.11 2.31 13.82
C GLY A 11 5.61 2.32 12.38
N ASP A 12 6.18 1.21 11.89
CA ASP A 12 6.67 1.07 10.52
C ASP A 12 6.06 -0.16 9.86
N GLY A 13 5.81 -0.08 8.56
CA GLY A 13 5.17 -1.12 7.80
C GLY A 13 4.86 -0.68 6.37
N ILE A 14 4.36 -1.64 5.60
CA ILE A 14 3.90 -1.42 4.23
C ILE A 14 2.48 -1.98 4.13
N VAL A 15 1.55 -1.14 3.72
CA VAL A 15 0.21 -1.59 3.29
C VAL A 15 0.30 -1.87 1.80
N VAL A 16 -0.05 -3.08 1.41
CA VAL A 16 -0.18 -3.49 0.01
C VAL A 16 -1.67 -3.60 -0.32
N GLY A 17 -2.12 -2.89 -1.34
CA GLY A 17 -3.52 -2.84 -1.73
C GLY A 17 -3.73 -2.41 -3.16
N ASP A 18 -4.97 -2.45 -3.62
CA ASP A 18 -5.35 -2.24 -5.01
C ASP A 18 -6.17 -0.96 -5.21
N ARG A 19 -6.42 -0.18 -4.14
CA ARG A 19 -7.11 1.13 -4.22
C ARG A 19 -6.46 2.19 -3.34
N ALA A 20 -6.17 3.34 -3.93
CA ALA A 20 -5.60 4.46 -3.18
C ALA A 20 -6.59 5.08 -2.16
N ASP A 21 -7.88 5.18 -2.50
CA ASP A 21 -8.87 5.85 -1.64
C ASP A 21 -9.28 5.03 -0.40
N THR A 22 -8.93 3.74 -0.36
CA THR A 22 -9.08 2.86 0.80
C THR A 22 -7.74 2.43 1.39
N ASP A 23 -6.93 1.65 0.66
CA ASP A 23 -5.70 1.07 1.18
C ASP A 23 -4.63 2.15 1.37
N GLY A 24 -4.52 3.05 0.40
CA GLY A 24 -3.64 4.22 0.48
C GLY A 24 -4.00 5.11 1.66
N ARG A 25 -5.28 5.49 1.82
CA ARG A 25 -5.72 6.28 2.99
C ARG A 25 -5.48 5.55 4.31
N PHE A 26 -5.63 4.23 4.33
CA PHE A 26 -5.34 3.44 5.52
C PHE A 26 -3.84 3.41 5.84
N ALA A 27 -2.99 3.29 4.84
CA ALA A 27 -1.54 3.40 4.97
C ALA A 27 -1.14 4.77 5.55
N THR A 28 -1.70 5.86 5.01
CA THR A 28 -1.50 7.22 5.54
C THR A 28 -1.93 7.31 7.00
N ALA A 29 -3.10 6.77 7.36
CA ALA A 29 -3.59 6.78 8.74
C ALA A 29 -2.71 5.96 9.70
N LEU A 30 -2.12 4.87 9.21
CA LEU A 30 -1.14 4.05 9.94
C LEU A 30 0.23 4.73 10.03
N GLY A 31 0.56 5.67 9.14
CA GLY A 31 1.91 6.21 8.98
C GLY A 31 2.85 5.23 8.28
N TYR A 32 2.30 4.29 7.51
CA TYR A 32 3.03 3.25 6.80
C TYR A 32 3.24 3.66 5.34
N ARG A 33 4.16 2.98 4.65
CA ARG A 33 4.29 3.11 3.19
C ARG A 33 3.10 2.42 2.50
N PHE A 34 2.68 2.97 1.37
CA PHE A 34 1.63 2.38 0.53
C PHE A 34 2.24 1.77 -0.74
N ALA A 35 2.01 0.48 -0.98
CA ALA A 35 2.32 -0.17 -2.25
C ALA A 35 1.00 -0.49 -2.99
N LEU A 36 0.85 0.05 -4.20
CA LEU A 36 -0.27 -0.20 -5.08
C LEU A 36 0.05 -1.37 -6.01
N VAL A 37 -0.88 -2.33 -6.11
CA VAL A 37 -0.79 -3.44 -7.06
C VAL A 37 -1.93 -3.41 -8.08
N PHE A 38 -1.64 -3.79 -9.32
CA PHE A 38 -2.63 -3.82 -10.42
C PHE A 38 -3.40 -5.14 -10.55
N SER A 39 -3.21 -6.08 -9.61
CA SER A 39 -3.95 -7.34 -9.57
C SER A 39 -5.41 -7.21 -9.10
N GLY A 40 -5.90 -5.98 -8.88
CA GLY A 40 -7.23 -5.68 -8.33
C GLY A 40 -7.97 -4.60 -9.12
N VAL A 41 -8.41 -3.55 -8.43
CA VAL A 41 -9.37 -2.56 -8.96
C VAL A 41 -8.69 -1.43 -9.72
N THR A 42 -7.63 -0.84 -9.18
CA THR A 42 -6.87 0.20 -9.87
C THR A 42 -5.99 -0.43 -10.97
N THR A 43 -5.98 0.22 -12.12
CA THR A 43 -5.15 -0.14 -13.28
C THR A 43 -4.10 0.94 -13.54
N GLU A 44 -3.13 0.64 -14.41
CA GLU A 44 -2.10 1.63 -14.79
C GLU A 44 -2.68 2.91 -15.40
N ALA A 45 -3.82 2.80 -16.11
CA ALA A 45 -4.50 3.94 -16.72
C ALA A 45 -5.15 4.91 -15.71
N ASP A 46 -5.32 4.49 -14.46
CA ASP A 46 -5.91 5.31 -13.41
C ASP A 46 -4.87 6.20 -12.70
N LEU A 47 -3.58 6.05 -13.02
CA LEU A 47 -2.53 6.88 -12.46
C LEU A 47 -2.53 8.31 -13.05
N PRO A 48 -2.19 9.35 -12.26
CA PRO A 48 -1.82 9.30 -10.86
C PRO A 48 -3.03 9.15 -9.92
N VAL A 49 -2.82 8.52 -8.77
CA VAL A 49 -3.82 8.33 -7.72
C VAL A 49 -3.40 9.01 -6.42
N GLU A 50 -4.37 9.32 -5.57
CA GLU A 50 -4.15 9.95 -4.26
C GLU A 50 -4.75 9.08 -3.13
N PRO A 51 -3.96 8.71 -2.09
CA PRO A 51 -2.55 9.06 -1.86
C PRO A 51 -1.57 8.44 -2.87
N GLU A 52 -0.49 9.18 -3.17
CA GLU A 52 0.59 8.70 -4.04
C GLU A 52 1.22 7.40 -3.46
N PRO A 53 1.28 6.30 -4.23
CA PRO A 53 1.94 5.08 -3.80
C PRO A 53 3.46 5.26 -3.69
N TRP A 54 4.06 4.74 -2.62
CA TRP A 54 5.52 4.63 -2.51
C TRP A 54 6.09 3.63 -3.53
N LEU A 55 5.30 2.61 -3.88
CA LEU A 55 5.66 1.61 -4.87
C LEU A 55 4.42 1.24 -5.69
N VAL A 56 4.59 1.13 -7.00
CA VAL A 56 3.63 0.52 -7.92
C VAL A 56 4.24 -0.77 -8.47
N ALA A 57 3.47 -1.85 -8.51
CA ALA A 57 3.90 -3.16 -8.98
C ALA A 57 2.73 -3.91 -9.63
N ASP A 58 3.02 -4.93 -10.43
CA ASP A 58 1.98 -5.73 -11.09
C ASP A 58 1.19 -6.56 -10.05
N ASP A 59 1.89 -7.11 -9.05
CA ASP A 59 1.32 -7.97 -8.03
C ASP A 59 2.10 -7.94 -6.70
N LEU A 60 1.58 -8.67 -5.71
CA LEU A 60 2.20 -8.79 -4.37
C LEU A 60 3.59 -9.45 -4.41
N LEU A 61 3.82 -10.40 -5.31
CA LEU A 61 5.11 -11.10 -5.39
C LEU A 61 6.21 -10.13 -5.80
N GLU A 62 5.91 -9.23 -6.73
CA GLU A 62 6.82 -8.16 -7.12
C GLU A 62 7.07 -7.15 -5.98
N VAL A 63 6.06 -6.76 -5.21
CA VAL A 63 6.24 -5.92 -4.02
C VAL A 63 7.21 -6.56 -3.03
N VAL A 64 7.02 -7.86 -2.73
CA VAL A 64 7.89 -8.62 -1.83
C VAL A 64 9.33 -8.64 -2.35
N ARG A 65 9.53 -8.96 -3.64
CA ARG A 65 10.85 -8.99 -4.27
C ARG A 65 11.56 -7.63 -4.23
N ARG A 66 10.84 -6.53 -4.44
CA ARG A 66 11.42 -5.18 -4.44
C ARG A 66 11.70 -4.64 -3.03
N THR A 67 11.10 -5.23 -2.00
CA THR A 67 11.21 -4.75 -0.61
C THR A 67 12.19 -5.57 0.24
N LEU A 68 12.26 -6.88 0.03
CA LEU A 68 13.00 -7.81 0.90
C LEU A 68 14.27 -8.39 0.24
N ALA A 69 14.69 -7.86 -0.90
CA ALA A 69 15.94 -8.24 -1.56
C ALA A 69 17.18 -7.68 -0.86
#